data_AF-A0A834HF49-F1
#
_entry.id   AF-A0A834HF49-F1
#
_cell.length_a   1.000
_cell.length_b   1.000
_cell.length_c   1.000
_cell.angle_alpha   90.00
_cell.angle_beta   90.00
_cell.angle_gamma   90.00
#
_symmetry.space_group_name_H-M   'P 1'
#
loop_
_entity.id
_entity.type
_entity.pdbx_description
1 polymer ?
#
loop_
_entity_poly.entity_id
_entity_poly.type
_entity_poly.pdbx_seq_one_letter_code
_entity_poly.pdbx_strand_id
1 'polypeptide(L)'
;MYIPELFGAVPRFSKEGWLLMSKGKYSVFFFNPFTKALINLPDLPNKYNFGGITFTSSPTLSDCKVFGIRVEFEELFAISTICRGEESWHVLRGENNSPFFLSDCNPVFHHGEFYCLGRHGNLGVFNPGEDYWRVLDKPHRQPLDDPIVSHERNFLVECNGELLSVSISFMGKLISVSKLDSVEMAWHKVDSLGDQMLFVSHTSSLSAKRVVQGMENKIYLPRVHGKCGVFYSLASGLFQTLGNDFTHKDLHGTGELLSCCWIEPKANSSYSEEELNWFEDA
;
A
#
# COMPACT_ATOMS: atom_id res chain seq x y z
N MET A 1 22.33 -3.37 3.61
CA MET A 1 22.18 -3.40 5.08
C MET A 1 21.85 -4.84 5.46
N TYR A 2 22.65 -5.48 6.31
CA TYR A 2 22.34 -6.82 6.84
C TYR A 2 21.81 -6.64 8.26
N ILE A 3 20.58 -7.10 8.50
CA ILE A 3 19.91 -7.04 9.80
C ILE A 3 19.53 -8.50 10.13
N PRO A 4 20.37 -9.23 10.89
CA PRO A 4 20.17 -10.65 11.17
C PRO A 4 18.76 -10.97 11.69
N GLU A 5 18.18 -10.07 12.47
CA GLU A 5 16.87 -10.18 13.10
C GLU A 5 15.75 -10.33 12.05
N LEU A 6 15.94 -9.71 10.88
CA LEU A 6 15.02 -9.75 9.75
C LEU A 6 15.26 -10.95 8.82
N PHE A 7 16.18 -11.87 9.14
CA PHE A 7 16.36 -13.05 8.30
C PHE A 7 15.06 -13.85 8.20
N GLY A 8 14.59 -14.06 6.96
CA GLY A 8 13.32 -14.71 6.66
C GLY A 8 12.06 -13.84 6.89
N ALA A 9 12.23 -12.56 7.25
CA ALA A 9 11.12 -11.61 7.34
C ALA A 9 10.84 -10.96 5.98
N VAL A 10 9.58 -10.64 5.73
CA VAL A 10 9.11 -10.03 4.48
C VAL A 10 8.43 -8.71 4.81
N PRO A 11 8.82 -7.59 4.16
CA PRO A 11 8.11 -6.32 4.32
C PRO A 11 6.72 -6.44 3.70
N ARG A 12 5.72 -6.00 4.45
CA ARG A 12 4.31 -6.04 4.04
C ARG A 12 3.73 -4.66 3.83
N PHE A 13 4.07 -3.70 4.68
CA PHE A 13 3.65 -2.31 4.54
C PHE A 13 4.67 -1.35 5.15
N SER A 14 4.57 -0.07 4.80
CA SER A 14 5.36 0.99 5.41
C SER A 14 4.54 2.26 5.58
N LYS A 15 4.78 2.94 6.70
CA LYS A 15 4.26 4.28 6.96
C LYS A 15 5.07 4.93 8.08
N GLU A 16 5.29 6.23 7.99
CA GLU A 16 5.93 7.04 9.04
C GLU A 16 7.29 6.47 9.55
N GLY A 17 8.12 5.94 8.64
CA GLY A 17 9.43 5.38 8.99
C GLY A 17 9.40 3.98 9.62
N TRP A 18 8.23 3.37 9.76
CA TRP A 18 8.04 2.00 10.21
C TRP A 18 7.71 1.07 9.06
N LEU A 19 8.25 -0.15 9.14
CA LEU A 19 7.85 -1.29 8.33
C LEU A 19 6.93 -2.19 9.16
N LEU A 20 5.84 -2.63 8.56
CA LEU A 20 5.09 -3.79 9.03
C LEU A 20 5.65 -5.03 8.33
N MET A 21 6.12 -5.99 9.10
CA MET A 21 6.85 -7.17 8.62
C MET A 21 6.10 -8.44 9.00
N SER A 22 6.22 -9.50 8.20
CA SER A 22 5.78 -10.86 8.57
C SER A 22 6.97 -11.81 8.63
N LYS A 23 6.94 -12.78 9.55
CA LYS A 23 7.96 -13.86 9.62
C LYS A 23 7.32 -15.19 10.01
N GLY A 24 7.68 -16.25 9.30
CA GLY A 24 7.08 -17.57 9.53
C GLY A 24 5.59 -17.60 9.17
N LYS A 25 4.80 -18.37 9.94
CA LYS A 25 3.38 -18.63 9.64
C LYS A 25 2.42 -17.66 10.32
N TYR A 26 2.76 -17.14 11.50
CA TYR A 26 1.81 -16.43 12.36
C TYR A 26 2.30 -15.06 12.82
N SER A 27 3.61 -14.78 12.76
CA SER A 27 4.17 -13.57 13.34
C SER A 27 4.10 -12.38 12.38
N VAL A 28 3.61 -11.27 12.93
CA VAL A 28 3.62 -9.92 12.35
C VAL A 28 4.24 -8.98 13.38
N PHE A 29 5.09 -8.05 12.96
CA PHE A 29 5.78 -7.12 13.86
C PHE A 29 6.15 -5.83 13.14
N PHE A 30 6.31 -4.75 13.89
CA PHE A 30 6.86 -3.50 13.38
C PHE A 30 8.38 -3.47 13.49
N PHE A 31 9.02 -2.85 12.51
CA PHE A 31 10.46 -2.61 12.52
C PHE A 31 10.79 -1.24 11.93
N ASN A 32 11.56 -0.44 12.64
CA ASN A 32 12.11 0.81 12.12
C ASN A 32 13.56 0.58 11.64
N PRO A 33 13.85 0.63 10.34
CA PRO A 33 15.19 0.33 9.83
C PRO A 33 16.25 1.39 10.14
N PHE A 34 15.84 2.59 10.58
CA PHE A 34 16.75 3.68 10.89
C PHE A 34 17.19 3.66 12.36
N THR A 35 16.28 3.31 13.26
CA THR A 35 16.55 3.22 14.71
C THR A 35 16.80 1.79 15.18
N LYS A 36 16.49 0.79 14.34
CA LYS A 36 16.45 -0.65 14.66
C LYS A 36 15.43 -1.03 15.74
N ALA A 37 14.50 -0.13 16.05
CA ALA A 37 13.43 -0.41 17.00
C ALA A 37 12.46 -1.46 16.45
N LEU A 38 11.91 -2.27 17.35
CA LEU A 38 11.07 -3.41 17.04
C LEU A 38 9.89 -3.48 18.02
N ILE A 39 8.69 -3.69 17.50
CA ILE A 39 7.46 -3.88 18.29
C ILE A 39 6.81 -5.16 17.81
N ASN A 40 6.69 -6.16 18.69
CA ASN A 40 6.04 -7.42 18.37
C ASN A 40 4.53 -7.31 18.59
N LEU A 41 3.73 -7.79 17.64
CA LEU A 41 2.30 -7.95 17.84
C LEU A 41 2.02 -9.37 18.35
N PRO A 42 0.85 -9.60 18.97
CA PRO A 42 0.31 -10.95 19.17
C PRO A 42 0.33 -11.76 17.87
N ASP A 43 0.57 -13.06 17.98
CA ASP A 43 0.53 -13.96 16.82
C ASP A 43 -0.86 -13.96 16.18
N LEU A 44 -0.88 -14.07 14.86
CA LEU A 44 -2.12 -14.19 14.11
C LEU A 44 -2.87 -15.47 14.51
N PRO A 45 -4.21 -15.42 14.67
CA PRO A 45 -5.02 -16.61 14.98
C PRO A 45 -5.06 -17.61 13.81
N ASN A 46 -4.66 -17.19 12.61
CA ASN A 46 -4.58 -18.01 11.41
C ASN A 46 -3.25 -17.77 10.69
N LYS A 47 -2.86 -18.68 9.79
CA LYS A 47 -1.64 -18.50 8.99
C LYS A 47 -1.74 -17.21 8.16
N TYR A 48 -0.66 -16.44 8.11
CA TYR A 48 -0.55 -15.24 7.29
C TYR A 48 -0.90 -15.56 5.84
N ASN A 49 -1.97 -14.95 5.34
CA ASN A 49 -2.43 -15.08 3.96
C ASN A 49 -3.20 -13.82 3.50
N PHE A 50 -2.91 -12.67 4.10
CA PHE A 50 -3.50 -11.40 3.69
C PHE A 50 -3.07 -11.04 2.26
N GLY A 51 -4.05 -10.63 1.45
CA GLY A 51 -3.82 -9.99 0.16
C GLY A 51 -3.37 -8.53 0.31
N GLY A 52 -3.74 -7.89 1.42
CA GLY A 52 -3.28 -6.56 1.79
C GLY A 52 -3.29 -6.35 3.30
N ILE A 53 -2.34 -5.58 3.81
CA ILE A 53 -2.23 -5.22 5.23
C ILE A 53 -1.70 -3.78 5.38
N THR A 54 -2.21 -3.04 6.35
CA THR A 54 -1.85 -1.63 6.59
C THR A 54 -1.99 -1.28 8.08
N PHE A 55 -1.60 -0.07 8.45
CA PHE A 55 -1.84 0.48 9.78
C PHE A 55 -2.14 1.98 9.75
N THR A 56 -2.88 2.46 10.76
CA THR A 56 -3.48 3.81 10.78
C THR A 56 -2.51 4.93 11.13
N SER A 57 -1.69 4.76 12.15
CA SER A 57 -0.77 5.79 12.70
C SER A 57 0.55 5.14 13.16
N SER A 58 1.55 5.92 13.57
CA SER A 58 2.78 5.38 14.15
C SER A 58 2.48 4.26 15.16
N PRO A 59 3.14 3.10 15.08
CA PRO A 59 2.87 1.98 15.99
C PRO A 59 3.19 2.28 17.43
N THR A 60 3.84 3.40 17.75
CA THR A 60 4.10 3.94 19.09
C THR A 60 2.92 4.70 19.71
N LEU A 61 1.88 5.02 18.93
CA LEU A 61 0.71 5.78 19.38
C LEU A 61 -0.45 4.84 19.72
N SER A 62 -1.20 5.18 20.78
CA SER A 62 -2.30 4.36 21.31
C SER A 62 -3.47 4.17 20.34
N ASP A 63 -3.62 5.06 19.35
CA ASP A 63 -4.63 4.99 18.30
C ASP A 63 -4.22 4.11 17.09
N CYS A 64 -3.04 3.48 17.15
CA CYS A 64 -2.57 2.63 16.08
C CYS A 64 -3.43 1.36 15.98
N LYS A 65 -3.96 1.14 14.79
CA LYS A 65 -4.74 -0.03 14.40
C LYS A 65 -4.11 -0.67 13.19
N VAL A 66 -3.89 -1.97 13.24
CA VAL A 66 -3.49 -2.78 12.09
C VAL A 66 -4.73 -3.39 11.46
N PHE A 67 -4.78 -3.38 10.14
CA PHE A 67 -5.85 -3.95 9.33
C PHE A 67 -5.26 -4.86 8.26
N GLY A 68 -5.62 -6.14 8.29
CA GLY A 68 -5.30 -7.13 7.27
C GLY A 68 -6.56 -7.67 6.62
N ILE A 69 -6.55 -7.84 5.30
CA ILE A 69 -7.65 -8.39 4.53
C ILE A 69 -7.19 -9.48 3.59
N ARG A 70 -8.01 -10.52 3.47
CA ARG A 70 -7.96 -11.50 2.38
C ARG A 70 -9.33 -11.62 1.74
N VAL A 71 -9.34 -11.89 0.45
CA VAL A 71 -10.55 -12.18 -0.31
C VAL A 71 -10.35 -13.52 -1.02
N GLU A 72 -11.28 -14.44 -0.85
CA GLU A 72 -11.24 -15.80 -1.38
C GLU A 72 -12.37 -15.98 -2.40
N PHE A 73 -12.01 -16.41 -3.61
CA PHE A 73 -12.94 -16.66 -4.72
C PHE A 73 -13.91 -15.50 -5.00
N GLU A 74 -13.50 -14.25 -4.76
CA GLU A 74 -14.28 -13.02 -4.94
C GLU A 74 -15.51 -12.84 -4.04
N GLU A 75 -15.98 -13.93 -3.44
CA GLU A 75 -17.23 -14.01 -2.68
C GLU A 75 -16.99 -13.90 -1.19
N LEU A 76 -15.86 -14.39 -0.68
CA LEU A 76 -15.63 -14.45 0.76
C LEU A 76 -14.54 -13.48 1.17
N PHE A 77 -14.75 -12.75 2.26
CA PHE A 77 -13.72 -11.94 2.87
C PHE A 77 -13.37 -12.45 4.27
N ALA A 78 -12.12 -12.24 4.67
CA ALA A 78 -11.77 -12.23 6.08
C ALA A 78 -10.91 -11.01 6.38
N ILE A 79 -11.29 -10.29 7.41
CA ILE A 79 -10.61 -9.12 7.94
C ILE A 79 -10.04 -9.51 9.30
N SER A 80 -8.82 -9.06 9.57
CA SER A 80 -8.21 -9.17 10.89
C SER A 80 -7.72 -7.80 11.31
N THR A 81 -8.12 -7.38 12.50
CA THR A 81 -7.71 -6.10 13.08
C THR A 81 -7.16 -6.29 14.48
N ILE A 82 -6.26 -5.39 14.86
CA ILE A 82 -5.79 -5.30 16.24
C ILE A 82 -5.40 -3.85 16.53
N CYS A 83 -5.84 -3.33 17.68
CA CYS A 83 -5.44 -2.02 18.20
C CYS A 83 -4.24 -2.18 19.11
N ARG A 84 -3.40 -1.15 19.20
CA ARG A 84 -2.32 -1.09 20.20
C ARG A 84 -2.89 -1.34 21.59
N GLY A 85 -2.18 -2.12 22.40
CA GLY A 85 -2.63 -2.56 23.72
C GLY A 85 -3.48 -3.83 23.74
N GLU A 86 -4.04 -4.29 22.61
CA GLU A 86 -4.87 -5.50 22.58
C GLU A 86 -4.03 -6.79 22.58
N GLU A 87 -4.53 -7.82 23.30
CA GLU A 87 -3.89 -9.14 23.43
C GLU A 87 -4.20 -10.11 22.28
N SER A 88 -5.24 -9.84 21.50
CA SER A 88 -5.68 -10.75 20.45
C SER A 88 -6.29 -10.02 19.27
N TRP A 89 -6.15 -10.62 18.09
CA TRP A 89 -6.73 -10.09 16.86
C TRP A 89 -8.24 -10.32 16.83
N HIS A 90 -8.98 -9.26 16.51
CA HIS A 90 -10.39 -9.35 16.10
C HIS A 90 -10.47 -9.87 14.67
N VAL A 91 -11.42 -10.77 14.39
CA VAL A 91 -11.56 -11.40 13.08
C VAL A 91 -13.01 -11.33 12.62
N LEU A 92 -13.25 -10.58 11.54
CA LEU A 92 -14.54 -10.52 10.86
C LEU A 92 -14.48 -11.34 9.57
N ARG A 93 -15.54 -12.11 9.31
CA ARG A 93 -15.68 -12.94 8.11
C ARG A 93 -17.09 -12.82 7.57
N GLY A 94 -17.23 -12.90 6.26
CA GLY A 94 -18.53 -12.87 5.63
C GLY A 94 -18.45 -13.02 4.13
N GLU A 95 -19.60 -12.85 3.51
CA GLU A 95 -19.75 -12.81 2.07
C GLU A 95 -19.75 -11.36 1.58
N ASN A 96 -19.09 -11.13 0.46
CA ASN A 96 -19.16 -9.86 -0.24
C ASN A 96 -20.56 -9.68 -0.80
N ASN A 97 -21.12 -8.48 -0.65
CA ASN A 97 -22.39 -8.10 -1.28
C ASN A 97 -22.32 -8.02 -2.82
N SER A 98 -21.10 -8.08 -3.40
CA SER A 98 -20.84 -8.08 -4.84
C SER A 98 -19.45 -8.70 -5.10
N PRO A 99 -19.19 -9.36 -6.25
CA PRO A 99 -17.88 -9.94 -6.56
C PRO A 99 -16.74 -8.92 -6.45
N PHE A 100 -15.68 -9.28 -5.72
CA PHE A 100 -14.57 -8.38 -5.46
C PHE A 100 -13.21 -9.08 -5.53
N PHE A 101 -12.38 -8.66 -6.49
CA PHE A 101 -10.99 -9.11 -6.57
C PHE A 101 -10.08 -8.06 -5.97
N LEU A 102 -9.39 -8.39 -4.88
CA LEU A 102 -8.40 -7.48 -4.33
C LEU A 102 -7.30 -7.20 -5.38
N SER A 103 -6.96 -5.93 -5.54
CA SER A 103 -5.78 -5.55 -6.31
C SER A 103 -4.52 -5.88 -5.52
N ASP A 104 -3.40 -6.02 -6.23
CA ASP A 104 -2.11 -6.38 -5.66
C ASP A 104 -1.42 -5.15 -5.03
N CYS A 105 -2.15 -4.41 -4.18
CA CYS A 105 -1.70 -3.26 -3.41
C CYS A 105 -2.35 -3.24 -2.02
N ASN A 106 -1.70 -2.57 -1.07
CA ASN A 106 -2.24 -2.48 0.29
C ASN A 106 -3.46 -1.53 0.42
N PRO A 107 -4.32 -1.75 1.44
CA PRO A 107 -5.40 -0.85 1.76
C PRO A 107 -4.90 0.52 2.23
N VAL A 108 -5.73 1.54 2.01
CA VAL A 108 -5.47 2.92 2.44
C VAL A 108 -6.48 3.31 3.51
N PHE A 109 -5.99 3.76 4.67
CA PHE A 109 -6.83 4.36 5.69
C PHE A 109 -7.11 5.82 5.35
N HIS A 110 -8.38 6.17 5.17
CA HIS A 110 -8.81 7.48 4.72
C HIS A 110 -10.15 7.85 5.36
N HIS A 111 -10.23 9.04 5.96
CA HIS A 111 -11.42 9.56 6.65
C HIS A 111 -12.11 8.57 7.61
N GLY A 112 -11.33 7.78 8.36
CA GLY A 112 -11.84 6.86 9.37
C GLY A 112 -12.16 5.44 8.87
N GLU A 113 -12.06 5.19 7.57
CA GLU A 113 -12.35 3.88 6.97
C GLU A 113 -11.13 3.32 6.23
N PHE A 114 -11.11 2.01 6.00
CA PHE A 114 -10.10 1.35 5.18
C PHE A 114 -10.65 1.10 3.78
N TYR A 115 -9.98 1.66 2.77
CA TYR A 115 -10.30 1.51 1.36
C TYR A 115 -9.38 0.47 0.73
N CYS A 116 -9.97 -0.56 0.17
CA CYS A 116 -9.32 -1.63 -0.57
C CYS A 116 -9.63 -1.48 -2.06
N LEU A 117 -8.60 -1.36 -2.90
CA LEU A 117 -8.79 -1.28 -4.34
C LEU A 117 -8.99 -2.66 -4.95
N GLY A 118 -10.02 -2.79 -5.76
CA GLY A 118 -10.31 -3.98 -6.56
C GLY A 118 -9.62 -3.92 -7.92
N ARG A 119 -9.35 -5.08 -8.53
CA ARG A 119 -8.70 -5.19 -9.85
C ARG A 119 -9.45 -4.46 -10.96
N HIS A 120 -10.78 -4.36 -10.85
CA HIS A 120 -11.64 -3.67 -11.81
C HIS A 120 -11.85 -2.18 -11.49
N GLY A 121 -11.09 -1.64 -10.53
CA GLY A 121 -11.20 -0.26 -10.07
C GLY A 121 -12.34 -0.02 -9.10
N ASN A 122 -13.06 -1.05 -8.65
CA ASN A 122 -14.02 -0.94 -7.55
C ASN A 122 -13.34 -0.88 -6.20
N LEU A 123 -14.11 -0.50 -5.18
CA LEU A 123 -13.61 -0.29 -3.83
C LEU A 123 -14.36 -1.19 -2.86
N GLY A 124 -13.61 -1.88 -2.01
CA GLY A 124 -14.14 -2.45 -0.78
C GLY A 124 -13.82 -1.52 0.38
N VAL A 125 -14.77 -1.30 1.28
CA VAL A 125 -14.64 -0.36 2.40
C VAL A 125 -14.95 -1.08 3.70
N PHE A 126 -14.03 -0.99 4.65
CA PHE A 126 -14.24 -1.42 6.02
C PHE A 126 -14.37 -0.21 6.94
N ASN A 127 -15.50 -0.10 7.63
CA ASN A 127 -15.70 0.85 8.72
C ASN A 127 -15.39 0.17 10.06
N PRO A 128 -14.26 0.50 10.71
CA PRO A 128 -13.88 -0.11 11.98
C PRO A 128 -14.75 0.30 13.17
N GLY A 129 -15.52 1.39 13.08
CA GLY A 129 -16.43 1.84 14.14
C GLY A 129 -17.77 1.10 14.13
N GLU A 130 -18.17 0.57 12.98
CA GLU A 130 -19.41 -0.19 12.79
C GLU A 130 -19.17 -1.70 12.63
N ASP A 131 -17.90 -2.12 12.60
CA ASP A 131 -17.45 -3.49 12.27
C ASP A 131 -18.10 -4.00 10.98
N TYR A 132 -18.15 -3.12 9.97
CA TYR A 132 -18.92 -3.34 8.75
C TYR A 132 -18.04 -3.27 7.50
N TRP A 133 -18.15 -4.29 6.66
CA TRP A 133 -17.50 -4.39 5.35
C TRP A 133 -18.53 -4.36 4.23
N ARG A 134 -18.22 -3.62 3.17
CA ARG A 134 -19.00 -3.63 1.93
C ARG A 134 -18.12 -3.40 0.71
N VAL A 135 -18.51 -4.01 -0.40
CA VAL A 135 -18.03 -3.68 -1.74
C VAL A 135 -18.96 -2.63 -2.32
N LEU A 136 -18.40 -1.54 -2.81
CA LEU A 136 -19.18 -0.45 -3.40
C LEU A 136 -19.64 -0.81 -4.81
N ASP A 137 -20.88 -0.45 -5.15
CA ASP A 137 -21.44 -0.61 -6.51
C ASP A 137 -20.78 0.31 -7.54
N LYS A 138 -20.07 1.34 -7.07
CA LYS A 138 -19.24 2.28 -7.82
C LYS A 138 -18.11 2.80 -6.91
N PRO A 139 -16.95 3.20 -7.43
CA PRO A 139 -16.58 3.32 -8.84
C PRO A 139 -16.33 1.97 -9.52
N HIS A 140 -16.37 1.94 -10.84
CA HIS A 140 -15.77 0.87 -11.66
C HIS A 140 -15.06 1.55 -12.83
N ARG A 141 -13.92 1.01 -13.26
CA ARG A 141 -13.24 1.57 -14.45
C ARG A 141 -13.89 1.09 -15.74
N GLN A 142 -14.25 -0.19 -15.85
CA GLN A 142 -14.75 -0.82 -17.08
C GLN A 142 -15.59 -2.08 -16.78
N PRO A 143 -16.38 -2.60 -17.76
CA PRO A 143 -17.06 -3.88 -17.64
C PRO A 143 -16.08 -5.03 -17.41
N LEU A 144 -16.52 -6.06 -16.67
CA LEU A 144 -15.72 -7.22 -16.24
C LEU A 144 -15.10 -8.06 -17.38
N ASP A 145 -15.48 -7.82 -18.64
CA ASP A 145 -15.22 -8.70 -19.79
C ASP A 145 -14.14 -8.20 -20.78
N ASP A 146 -13.37 -7.13 -20.49
CA ASP A 146 -12.26 -6.73 -21.38
C ASP A 146 -10.98 -7.53 -21.08
N PRO A 147 -10.52 -8.43 -21.98
CA PRO A 147 -9.34 -9.26 -21.76
C PRO A 147 -8.04 -8.45 -21.60
N ILE A 148 -8.00 -7.18 -22.01
CA ILE A 148 -6.83 -6.29 -21.86
C ILE A 148 -6.60 -5.90 -20.38
N VAL A 149 -7.66 -5.86 -19.56
CA VAL A 149 -7.62 -5.41 -18.15
C VAL A 149 -7.04 -6.47 -17.22
N SER A 150 -7.02 -7.73 -17.64
CA SER A 150 -6.58 -8.89 -16.83
C SER A 150 -5.11 -8.84 -16.36
N HIS A 151 -4.30 -7.92 -16.88
CA HIS A 151 -2.86 -7.78 -16.57
C HIS A 151 -2.49 -6.39 -16.04
N GLU A 152 -3.46 -5.55 -15.71
CA GLU A 152 -3.19 -4.24 -15.11
C GLU A 152 -2.84 -4.35 -13.63
N ARG A 153 -1.79 -3.64 -13.21
CA ARG A 153 -1.50 -3.42 -11.81
C ARG A 153 -2.08 -2.10 -11.40
N ASN A 154 -2.91 -2.13 -10.36
CA ASN A 154 -3.55 -0.97 -9.82
C ASN A 154 -3.03 -0.73 -8.41
N PHE A 155 -2.73 0.52 -8.10
CA PHE A 155 -2.27 0.95 -6.78
C PHE A 155 -3.22 2.03 -6.26
N LEU A 156 -3.51 2.01 -4.97
CA LEU A 156 -4.27 3.04 -4.28
C LEU A 156 -3.33 3.87 -3.43
N VAL A 157 -3.41 5.19 -3.53
CA VAL A 157 -2.54 6.13 -2.82
C VAL A 157 -3.40 7.24 -2.23
N GLU A 158 -3.18 7.58 -0.96
CA GLU A 158 -3.67 8.83 -0.40
C GLU A 158 -2.70 9.96 -0.76
N CYS A 159 -3.23 11.08 -1.27
CA CYS A 159 -2.47 12.25 -1.67
C CYS A 159 -3.26 13.52 -1.36
N ASN A 160 -2.77 14.35 -0.43
CA ASN A 160 -3.36 15.65 -0.05
C ASN A 160 -4.85 15.57 0.35
N GLY A 161 -5.24 14.54 1.09
CA GLY A 161 -6.62 14.32 1.52
C GLY A 161 -7.51 13.71 0.43
N GLU A 162 -6.93 13.17 -0.64
CA GLU A 162 -7.67 12.60 -1.77
C GLU A 162 -7.16 11.20 -2.09
N LEU A 163 -8.06 10.34 -2.58
CA LEU A 163 -7.69 9.01 -3.05
C LEU A 163 -7.36 9.04 -4.53
N LEU A 164 -6.14 8.65 -4.86
CA LEU A 164 -5.66 8.45 -6.23
C LEU A 164 -5.47 6.97 -6.50
N SER A 165 -5.74 6.56 -7.74
CA SER A 165 -5.37 5.25 -8.24
C SER A 165 -4.41 5.37 -9.41
N VAL A 166 -3.31 4.62 -9.35
CA VAL A 166 -2.33 4.49 -10.43
C VAL A 166 -2.54 3.13 -11.11
N SER A 167 -2.86 3.14 -12.40
CA SER A 167 -2.99 1.94 -13.23
C SER A 167 -1.80 1.80 -14.15
N ILE A 168 -1.19 0.63 -14.19
CA ILE A 168 -0.05 0.32 -15.04
C ILE A 168 -0.35 -0.97 -15.80
N SER A 169 -0.46 -0.87 -17.12
CA SER A 169 -0.68 -2.04 -17.97
C SER A 169 0.57 -2.93 -18.01
N PHE A 170 0.44 -4.11 -18.62
CA PHE A 170 1.56 -5.01 -18.85
C PHE A 170 2.77 -4.28 -19.45
N MET A 171 3.93 -4.42 -18.80
CA MET A 171 5.19 -3.75 -19.14
C MET A 171 5.12 -2.22 -19.26
N GLY A 172 4.13 -1.58 -18.66
CA GLY A 172 4.01 -0.12 -18.63
C GLY A 172 3.63 0.51 -19.97
N LYS A 173 3.06 -0.24 -20.92
CA LYS A 173 2.61 0.31 -22.22
C LYS A 173 1.62 1.45 -22.07
N LEU A 174 0.78 1.40 -21.04
CA LEU A 174 -0.12 2.45 -20.61
C LEU A 174 0.03 2.64 -19.10
N ILE A 175 0.07 3.90 -18.69
CA ILE A 175 -0.03 4.30 -17.29
C ILE A 175 -1.00 5.45 -17.18
N SER A 176 -1.85 5.40 -16.16
CA SER A 176 -2.79 6.47 -15.88
C SER A 176 -2.90 6.70 -14.38
N VAL A 177 -3.19 7.94 -14.04
CA VAL A 177 -3.56 8.33 -12.68
C VAL A 177 -5.01 8.80 -12.74
N SER A 178 -5.81 8.35 -11.77
CA SER A 178 -7.18 8.81 -11.61
C SER A 178 -7.42 9.21 -10.16
N LYS A 179 -8.23 10.22 -9.95
CA LYS A 179 -8.70 10.67 -8.64
C LYS A 179 -10.13 10.21 -8.40
N LEU A 180 -10.42 9.78 -7.19
CA LEU A 180 -11.79 9.46 -6.78
C LEU A 180 -12.55 10.75 -6.51
N ASP A 181 -13.68 10.94 -7.18
CA ASP A 181 -14.72 11.86 -6.74
C ASP A 181 -15.61 11.13 -5.73
N SER A 182 -15.62 11.60 -4.48
CA SER A 182 -16.37 10.98 -3.39
C SER A 182 -17.87 11.28 -3.42
N VAL A 183 -18.30 12.27 -4.21
CA VAL A 183 -19.72 12.62 -4.40
C VAL A 183 -20.31 11.75 -5.51
N GLU A 184 -19.64 11.68 -6.65
CA GLU A 184 -20.07 10.88 -7.80
C GLU A 184 -19.72 9.39 -7.66
N MET A 185 -18.78 9.07 -6.78
CA MET A 185 -18.14 7.76 -6.64
C MET A 185 -17.61 7.27 -7.99
N ALA A 186 -16.83 8.14 -8.66
CA ALA A 186 -16.28 7.92 -9.99
C ALA A 186 -14.78 8.26 -10.06
N TRP A 187 -14.04 7.58 -10.94
CA TRP A 187 -12.63 7.87 -11.19
C TRP A 187 -12.48 8.89 -12.32
N HIS A 188 -11.83 10.02 -12.03
CA HIS A 188 -11.52 11.06 -13.01
C HIS A 188 -10.02 11.11 -13.30
N LYS A 189 -9.64 11.18 -14.58
CA LYS A 189 -8.23 11.18 -14.98
C LYS A 189 -7.51 12.42 -14.44
N VAL A 190 -6.27 12.22 -13.99
CA VAL A 190 -5.35 13.27 -13.56
C VAL A 190 -4.15 13.32 -14.50
N ASP A 191 -3.94 14.46 -15.15
CA ASP A 191 -2.81 14.67 -16.07
C ASP A 191 -1.57 15.25 -15.39
N SER A 192 -1.71 15.82 -14.19
CA SER A 192 -0.60 16.39 -13.42
C SER A 192 -0.81 16.23 -11.93
N LEU A 193 0.25 15.82 -11.23
CA LEU A 193 0.32 15.75 -9.77
C LEU A 193 0.77 17.08 -9.13
N GLY A 194 1.01 18.12 -9.94
CA GLY A 194 1.52 19.40 -9.45
C GLY A 194 2.90 19.26 -8.83
N ASP A 195 3.04 19.58 -7.54
CA ASP A 195 4.28 19.47 -6.78
C ASP A 195 4.47 18.12 -6.06
N GLN A 196 3.56 17.18 -6.28
CA GLN A 196 3.56 15.86 -5.64
C GLN A 196 4.31 14.82 -6.46
N MET A 197 4.71 13.77 -5.76
CA MET A 197 5.35 12.57 -6.25
C MET A 197 4.58 11.38 -5.69
N LEU A 198 4.42 10.33 -6.50
CA LEU A 198 3.85 9.07 -6.05
C LEU A 198 4.93 7.99 -6.06
N PHE A 199 4.95 7.16 -5.03
CA PHE A 199 5.79 5.97 -4.96
C PHE A 199 4.86 4.78 -4.79
N VAL A 200 4.91 3.85 -5.73
CA VAL A 200 4.00 2.70 -5.74
C VAL A 200 4.78 1.40 -5.77
N SER A 201 4.28 0.41 -5.05
CA SER A 201 4.72 -0.98 -5.06
C SER A 201 3.58 -1.85 -4.49
N HIS A 202 3.73 -3.16 -4.57
CA HIS A 202 2.79 -4.11 -3.95
C HIS A 202 2.61 -3.86 -2.44
N THR A 203 3.69 -3.51 -1.75
CA THR A 203 3.74 -3.38 -0.29
C THR A 203 3.55 -1.94 0.19
N SER A 204 3.70 -0.93 -0.65
CA SER A 204 3.64 0.46 -0.19
C SER A 204 3.22 1.38 -1.31
N SER A 205 2.28 2.25 -0.99
CA SER A 205 1.80 3.30 -1.88
C SER A 205 1.75 4.59 -1.06
N LEU A 206 2.63 5.52 -1.38
CA LEU A 206 2.78 6.77 -0.63
C LEU A 206 2.93 7.96 -1.59
N SER A 207 2.41 9.10 -1.15
CA SER A 207 2.62 10.39 -1.80
C SER A 207 3.63 11.21 -1.00
N ALA A 208 4.36 12.09 -1.68
CA ALA A 208 5.24 13.05 -1.04
C ALA A 208 5.37 14.31 -1.89
N LYS A 209 5.51 15.46 -1.23
CA LYS A 209 5.86 16.71 -1.89
C LYS A 209 7.32 16.67 -2.36
N ARG A 210 7.62 17.28 -3.51
CA ARG A 210 8.99 17.35 -4.03
C ARG A 210 9.97 17.91 -2.99
N VAL A 211 11.15 17.30 -2.91
CA VAL A 211 12.27 17.79 -2.11
C VAL A 211 13.23 18.62 -2.96
N VAL A 212 13.40 18.23 -4.23
CA VAL A 212 14.25 18.90 -5.21
C VAL A 212 13.42 19.19 -6.45
N GLN A 213 13.67 20.34 -7.10
CA GLN A 213 13.02 20.69 -8.35
C GLN A 213 13.26 19.63 -9.42
N GLY A 214 12.21 19.31 -10.17
CA GLY A 214 12.22 18.28 -11.19
C GLY A 214 11.94 16.88 -10.66
N MET A 215 11.69 16.68 -9.37
CA MET A 215 11.20 15.38 -8.85
C MET A 215 9.68 15.27 -8.87
N GLU A 216 8.99 16.40 -8.89
CA GLU A 216 7.53 16.48 -8.98
C GLU A 216 6.96 15.88 -10.26
N ASN A 217 5.67 15.59 -10.22
CA ASN A 217 4.89 15.10 -11.35
C ASN A 217 5.40 13.76 -11.90
N LYS A 218 5.85 12.89 -10.99
CA LYS A 218 6.46 11.59 -11.27
C LYS A 218 5.88 10.47 -10.41
N ILE A 219 5.92 9.27 -10.98
CA ILE A 219 5.53 8.02 -10.34
C ILE A 219 6.77 7.13 -10.27
N TYR A 220 7.26 6.88 -9.06
CA TYR A 220 8.42 6.04 -8.79
C TYR A 220 7.99 4.58 -8.62
N LEU A 221 8.68 3.70 -9.33
CA LEU A 221 8.28 2.30 -9.51
C LEU A 221 9.28 1.34 -8.86
N PRO A 222 8.86 0.11 -8.49
CA PRO A 222 9.74 -0.88 -7.88
C PRO A 222 10.59 -1.56 -8.97
N ARG A 223 11.23 -0.77 -9.84
CA ARG A 223 12.02 -1.23 -10.97
C ARG A 223 13.33 -0.47 -11.07
N VAL A 224 14.33 -1.16 -11.60
CA VAL A 224 15.68 -0.66 -11.76
C VAL A 224 16.19 -0.91 -13.18
N HIS A 225 17.01 0.01 -13.67
CA HIS A 225 17.83 -0.20 -14.86
C HIS A 225 19.29 -0.01 -14.46
N GLY A 226 20.08 -1.08 -14.56
CA GLY A 226 21.39 -1.14 -13.92
C GLY A 226 21.28 -0.95 -12.41
N LYS A 227 21.82 0.16 -11.89
CA LYS A 227 21.77 0.53 -10.46
C LYS A 227 20.80 1.69 -10.17
N CYS A 228 20.08 2.18 -11.17
CA CYS A 228 19.25 3.37 -11.06
C CYS A 228 17.77 3.00 -10.96
N GLY A 229 17.05 3.65 -10.05
CA GLY A 229 15.60 3.49 -9.93
C GLY A 229 14.86 4.10 -11.12
N VAL A 230 13.79 3.44 -11.54
CA VAL A 230 12.94 3.86 -12.66
C VAL A 230 11.74 4.65 -12.14
N PHE A 231 11.44 5.75 -12.81
CA PHE A 231 10.21 6.53 -12.58
C PHE A 231 9.52 6.80 -13.92
N TYR A 232 8.22 7.05 -13.87
CA TYR A 232 7.45 7.57 -14.99
C TYR A 232 7.21 9.06 -14.78
N SER A 233 7.46 9.87 -15.81
CA SER A 233 7.17 11.31 -15.79
C SER A 233 5.87 11.59 -16.51
N LEU A 234 4.88 12.15 -15.80
CA LEU A 234 3.59 12.52 -16.41
C LEU A 234 3.75 13.65 -17.43
N ALA A 235 4.74 14.52 -17.24
CA ALA A 235 5.00 15.64 -18.16
C ALA A 235 5.53 15.18 -19.52
N SER A 236 6.40 14.16 -19.56
CA SER A 236 6.97 13.66 -20.83
C SER A 236 6.25 12.41 -21.35
N GLY A 237 5.51 11.70 -20.50
CA GLY A 237 4.87 10.45 -20.83
C GLY A 237 5.84 9.27 -20.98
N LEU A 238 7.02 9.34 -20.34
CA LEU A 238 8.13 8.39 -20.53
C LEU A 238 8.63 7.83 -19.19
N PHE A 239 9.13 6.60 -19.23
CA PHE A 239 9.93 6.00 -18.17
C PHE A 239 11.37 6.47 -18.27
N GLN A 240 11.94 6.87 -17.15
CA GLN A 240 13.28 7.43 -17.07
C GLN A 240 13.98 6.94 -15.80
N THR A 241 15.29 7.17 -15.72
CA THR A 241 16.03 6.96 -14.47
C THR A 241 16.77 8.21 -14.03
N LEU A 242 17.12 8.27 -12.75
CA LEU A 242 18.08 9.24 -12.24
C LEU A 242 19.48 8.61 -12.28
N GLY A 243 20.37 9.15 -13.09
CA GLY A 243 21.80 8.77 -13.11
C GLY A 243 22.26 7.97 -14.32
N ASN A 244 21.39 7.65 -15.27
CA ASN A 244 21.79 7.16 -16.60
C ASN A 244 20.80 7.59 -17.69
N ASP A 245 21.16 7.33 -18.95
CA ASP A 245 20.42 7.80 -20.14
C ASP A 245 19.20 6.93 -20.51
N PHE A 246 18.70 6.10 -19.60
CA PHE A 246 17.47 5.33 -19.83
C PHE A 246 16.28 6.30 -19.95
N THR A 247 15.67 6.33 -21.14
CA THR A 247 14.41 7.03 -21.42
C THR A 247 13.62 6.21 -22.44
N HIS A 248 12.49 5.62 -22.04
CA HIS A 248 11.71 4.67 -22.84
C HIS A 248 10.20 4.89 -22.71
N LYS A 249 9.45 4.39 -23.68
CA LYS A 249 7.96 4.41 -23.66
C LYS A 249 7.34 3.28 -22.84
N ASP A 250 8.14 2.28 -22.49
CA ASP A 250 7.72 1.11 -21.73
C ASP A 250 8.84 0.67 -20.78
N LEU A 251 8.59 -0.41 -20.03
CA LEU A 251 9.49 -0.95 -19.01
C LEU A 251 10.44 -2.04 -19.56
N HIS A 252 10.53 -2.25 -20.88
CA HIS A 252 11.46 -3.24 -21.41
C HIS A 252 12.91 -2.90 -21.04
N GLY A 253 13.68 -3.93 -20.70
CA GLY A 253 15.07 -3.79 -20.23
C GLY A 253 15.21 -3.42 -18.74
N THR A 254 14.11 -3.22 -18.01
CA THR A 254 14.15 -2.94 -16.56
C THR A 254 13.92 -4.20 -15.72
N GLY A 255 14.69 -4.34 -14.63
CA GLY A 255 14.51 -5.38 -13.62
C GLY A 255 13.49 -4.97 -12.57
N GLU A 256 12.69 -5.92 -12.10
CA GLU A 256 11.64 -5.69 -11.11
C GLU A 256 12.06 -6.15 -9.72
N LEU A 257 11.75 -5.34 -8.71
CA LEU A 257 11.98 -5.64 -7.31
C LEU A 257 10.71 -6.22 -6.68
N LEU A 258 10.62 -7.55 -6.62
CA LEU A 258 9.42 -8.26 -6.17
C LEU A 258 9.18 -8.16 -4.65
N SER A 259 10.27 -8.08 -3.86
CA SER A 259 10.23 -8.00 -2.40
C SER A 259 10.82 -6.68 -1.92
N CYS A 260 10.22 -5.56 -2.34
CA CYS A 260 10.63 -4.23 -1.93
C CYS A 260 9.52 -3.49 -1.20
N CYS A 261 9.87 -2.37 -0.58
CA CYS A 261 8.96 -1.45 0.08
C CYS A 261 9.57 -0.04 0.00
N TRP A 262 8.77 0.96 -0.35
CA TRP A 262 9.16 2.36 -0.26
C TRP A 262 9.04 2.81 1.18
N ILE A 263 9.96 3.64 1.67
CA ILE A 263 9.89 4.13 3.05
C ILE A 263 10.46 5.53 3.12
N GLU A 264 9.74 6.41 3.81
CA GLU A 264 10.25 7.72 4.16
C GLU A 264 11.23 7.59 5.34
N PRO A 265 12.45 8.14 5.24
CA PRO A 265 13.41 8.08 6.33
C PRO A 265 12.99 8.97 7.50
N LYS A 266 12.80 8.36 8.67
CA LYS A 266 12.68 9.06 9.97
C LYS A 266 13.75 8.54 10.94
N ALA A 267 14.90 9.19 10.95
CA ALA A 267 16.08 8.77 11.72
C ALA A 267 16.27 9.49 13.06
N ASN A 268 15.49 10.55 13.33
CA ASN A 268 15.70 11.41 14.51
C ASN A 268 14.85 11.01 15.72
N SER A 269 14.12 9.90 15.65
CA SER A 269 13.28 9.43 16.76
C SER A 269 14.10 8.50 17.66
N SER A 270 14.06 8.74 18.97
CA SER A 270 14.43 7.76 20.00
C SER A 270 13.14 7.26 20.65
N TYR A 271 13.06 5.96 20.92
CA TYR A 271 11.87 5.35 21.52
C TYR A 271 12.22 4.78 22.91
N SER A 272 11.36 4.98 23.91
CA SER A 272 11.48 4.33 25.22
C SER A 272 11.11 2.85 25.15
N GLU A 273 11.43 2.07 26.18
CA GLU A 273 11.00 0.68 26.26
C GLU A 273 9.47 0.57 26.33
N GLU A 274 8.79 1.51 27.00
CA GLU A 274 7.32 1.54 27.06
C GLU A 274 6.70 1.81 25.67
N GLU A 275 7.29 2.73 24.88
CA GLU A 275 6.81 3.02 23.52
C GLU A 275 6.97 1.80 22.59
N LEU A 276 7.98 0.97 22.84
CA LEU A 276 8.24 -0.25 22.06
C LEU A 276 7.49 -1.47 22.57
N ASN A 277 6.87 -1.40 23.74
CA ASN A 277 5.95 -2.41 24.22
C ASN A 277 4.59 -2.24 23.52
N TRP A 278 4.10 -3.32 22.92
CA TRP A 278 2.77 -3.32 22.29
C TRP A 278 1.66 -3.21 23.34
N PHE A 279 1.87 -3.80 24.50
CA PHE A 279 0.98 -3.71 25.65
C PHE A 279 1.36 -2.44 26.39
N GLU A 280 0.53 -1.41 26.31
CA GLU A 280 0.74 -0.20 27.12
C GLU A 280 0.77 -0.60 28.60
N ASP A 281 1.67 0.00 29.39
CA ASP A 281 1.70 -0.26 30.83
C ASP A 281 0.36 0.19 31.44
N ALA A 282 -0.33 -0.75 32.10
CA ALA A 282 -1.62 -0.54 32.75
C ALA A 282 -1.54 0.39 33.98
#